data_AF-A0AA95N9S9-F1
#
_entry.id   AF-A0AA95N9S9-F1
#
_cell.length_a   1.000
_cell.length_b   1.000
_cell.length_c   1.000
_cell.angle_alpha   90.00
_cell.angle_beta   90.00
_cell.angle_gamma   90.00
#
_symmetry.space_group_name_H-M   'P 1'
#
loop_
_entity.id
_entity.type
_entity.pdbx_description
1 polymer ?
#
loop_
_entity_poly.entity_id
_entity_poly.type
_entity_poly.pdbx_seq_one_letter_code
_entity_poly.pdbx_strand_id
1 'polypeptide(L)'
;MKLPKCLLLFVFFSVSALALDDSKENRIQQAERYMATMPPEELMQDMAKNVAMNFPPDQREEFRELLLKHVNINTLSDAMKVAMVNAFTADELAALADFYAKPIAKSAMQKFGVYMAEVMPVVQAEVLRAVGEMEKEKAEKNRKIPDIE
;
A
#
# COMPACT_ATOMS: atom_id res chain seq x y z
N MET A 1 -14.16 13.46 -67.90
CA MET A 1 -13.66 13.94 -66.59
C MET A 1 -13.71 12.77 -65.61
N LYS A 2 -12.56 12.41 -65.03
CA LYS A 2 -12.37 11.24 -64.17
C LYS A 2 -12.74 11.61 -62.73
N LEU A 3 -13.69 10.89 -62.12
CA LEU A 3 -13.94 10.95 -60.67
C LEU A 3 -12.93 10.00 -60.00
N PRO A 4 -12.05 10.46 -59.09
CA PRO A 4 -11.13 9.56 -58.42
C PRO A 4 -11.85 8.86 -57.27
N LYS A 5 -11.72 7.52 -57.28
CA LYS A 5 -11.95 6.64 -56.13
C LYS A 5 -11.10 7.11 -54.95
N CYS A 6 -11.73 7.70 -53.93
CA CYS A 6 -11.14 7.79 -52.60
C CYS A 6 -12.09 7.07 -51.65
N LEU A 7 -11.99 5.73 -51.65
CA LEU A 7 -12.48 4.88 -50.58
C LEU A 7 -11.62 5.19 -49.34
N LEU A 8 -12.15 6.03 -48.46
CA LEU A 8 -11.54 6.36 -47.17
C LEU A 8 -11.81 5.19 -46.21
N LEU A 9 -10.88 4.23 -46.16
CA LEU A 9 -10.89 3.13 -45.21
C LEU A 9 -10.30 3.64 -43.88
N PHE A 10 -11.17 4.06 -42.96
CA PHE A 10 -10.79 4.38 -41.58
C PHE A 10 -10.51 3.05 -40.84
N VAL A 11 -9.23 2.66 -40.76
CA VAL A 11 -8.82 1.55 -39.89
C VAL A 11 -8.78 2.09 -38.46
N PHE A 12 -9.84 1.81 -37.70
CA PHE A 12 -9.82 1.90 -36.24
C PHE A 12 -8.90 0.80 -35.70
N PHE A 13 -7.60 1.08 -35.58
CA PHE A 13 -6.74 0.33 -34.67
C PHE A 13 -7.12 0.75 -33.25
N SER A 14 -8.14 0.09 -32.70
CA SER A 14 -8.31 0.06 -31.25
C SER A 14 -7.06 -0.59 -30.69
N VAL A 15 -6.19 0.21 -30.07
CA VAL A 15 -5.13 -0.29 -29.21
C VAL A 15 -5.86 -0.97 -28.06
N SER A 16 -6.12 -2.27 -28.20
CA SER A 16 -6.32 -3.11 -27.02
C SER A 16 -5.02 -2.98 -26.26
N ALA A 17 -5.04 -2.22 -25.15
CA ALA A 17 -4.07 -2.44 -24.11
C ALA A 17 -4.05 -3.95 -23.88
N LEU A 18 -2.89 -4.58 -24.04
CA LEU A 18 -2.73 -6.02 -23.86
C LEU A 18 -2.93 -6.33 -22.38
N ALA A 19 -4.18 -6.32 -21.94
CA ALA A 19 -4.60 -6.76 -20.63
C ALA A 19 -4.30 -8.25 -20.53
N LEU A 20 -3.69 -8.66 -19.42
CA LEU A 20 -3.51 -10.06 -19.13
C LEU A 20 -4.88 -10.71 -18.98
N ASP A 21 -5.01 -11.95 -19.46
CA ASP A 21 -6.16 -12.76 -19.11
C ASP A 21 -6.19 -12.95 -17.59
N ASP A 22 -7.34 -12.75 -16.98
CA ASP A 22 -7.49 -12.79 -15.52
C ASP A 22 -7.71 -14.23 -15.02
N SER A 23 -6.79 -15.11 -15.42
CA SER A 23 -6.75 -16.52 -15.00
C SER A 23 -6.04 -16.68 -13.66
N LYS A 24 -6.35 -17.78 -12.97
CA LYS A 24 -5.68 -18.13 -11.70
C LYS A 24 -4.18 -18.29 -11.90
N GLU A 25 -3.76 -18.89 -13.01
CA GLU A 25 -2.37 -19.11 -13.37
C GLU A 25 -1.63 -17.79 -13.55
N ASN A 26 -2.23 -16.83 -14.28
CA ASN A 26 -1.63 -15.50 -14.43
C ASN A 26 -1.56 -14.77 -13.09
N ARG A 27 -2.61 -14.80 -12.27
CA ARG A 27 -2.57 -14.21 -10.92
C ARG A 27 -1.46 -14.81 -10.07
N ILE A 28 -1.29 -16.14 -10.06
CA ILE A 28 -0.19 -16.79 -9.33
C ILE A 28 1.17 -16.28 -9.82
N GLN A 29 1.37 -16.27 -11.14
CA GLN A 29 2.64 -15.82 -11.73
C GLN A 29 2.95 -14.36 -11.36
N GLN A 30 1.96 -13.47 -11.44
CA GLN A 30 2.16 -12.05 -11.13
C GLN A 30 2.32 -11.81 -9.63
N ALA A 31 1.63 -12.57 -8.77
CA ALA A 31 1.84 -12.54 -7.32
C ALA A 31 3.27 -12.96 -6.96
N GLU A 32 3.80 -14.00 -7.59
CA GLU A 32 5.19 -14.45 -7.39
C GLU A 32 6.20 -13.39 -7.85
N ARG A 33 5.95 -12.74 -8.99
CA ARG A 33 6.77 -11.58 -9.45
C ARG A 33 6.75 -10.45 -8.43
N TYR A 34 5.58 -10.10 -7.90
CA TYR A 34 5.47 -9.06 -6.87
C TYR A 34 6.21 -9.44 -5.58
N MET A 35 6.03 -10.67 -5.09
CA MET A 35 6.71 -11.17 -3.89
C MET A 35 8.23 -11.21 -4.03
N ALA A 36 8.75 -11.39 -5.24
CA ALA A 36 10.20 -11.29 -5.49
C ALA A 36 10.74 -9.86 -5.31
N THR A 37 9.90 -8.83 -5.47
CA THR A 37 10.27 -7.43 -5.21
C THR A 37 10.12 -7.03 -3.75
N MET A 38 9.30 -7.76 -2.99
CA MET A 38 9.08 -7.61 -1.55
C MET A 38 9.15 -8.97 -0.85
N PRO A 39 10.36 -9.52 -0.63
CA PRO A 39 10.51 -10.83 -0.02
C PRO A 39 9.87 -10.85 1.39
N PRO A 40 9.03 -11.85 1.72
CA PRO A 40 8.43 -11.97 3.05
C PRO A 40 9.46 -12.00 4.18
N GLU A 41 10.67 -12.48 3.91
CA GLU A 41 11.78 -12.44 4.86
C GLU A 41 12.25 -11.00 5.17
N GLU A 42 12.43 -10.16 4.14
CA GLU A 42 12.78 -8.74 4.34
C GLU A 42 11.67 -8.02 5.12
N LEU A 43 10.40 -8.29 4.79
CA LEU A 43 9.25 -7.74 5.52
C LEU A 43 9.29 -8.11 7.01
N MET A 44 9.59 -9.37 7.31
CA MET A 44 9.69 -9.87 8.68
C MET A 44 10.88 -9.27 9.44
N GLN A 45 12.01 -9.07 8.77
CA GLN A 45 13.18 -8.41 9.36
C GLN A 45 12.88 -6.96 9.75
N ASP A 46 12.23 -6.21 8.87
CA ASP A 46 11.83 -4.83 9.14
C ASP A 46 10.79 -4.75 10.26
N MET A 47 9.81 -5.66 10.26
CA MET A 47 8.83 -5.75 11.34
C MET A 47 9.49 -6.07 12.68
N ALA A 48 10.39 -7.07 12.72
CA ALA A 48 11.11 -7.44 13.93
C ALA A 48 11.92 -6.26 14.47
N LYS A 49 12.60 -5.51 13.60
CA LYS A 49 13.34 -4.29 13.95
C LYS A 49 12.43 -3.24 14.58
N ASN A 50 11.27 -2.97 14.00
CA ASN A 50 10.33 -1.97 14.50
C ASN A 50 9.71 -2.38 15.83
N VAL A 51 9.30 -3.64 15.99
CA VAL A 51 8.71 -4.15 17.24
C VAL A 51 9.75 -4.18 18.36
N ALA A 52 11.01 -4.50 18.05
CA ALA A 52 12.09 -4.49 19.03
C ALA A 52 12.32 -3.12 19.68
N MET A 53 11.93 -2.02 19.03
CA MET A 53 12.02 -0.68 19.61
C MET A 53 11.17 -0.48 20.87
N ASN A 54 10.18 -1.34 21.10
CA ASN A 54 9.36 -1.36 22.31
C ASN A 54 10.06 -2.01 23.52
N PHE A 55 11.24 -2.61 23.32
CA PHE A 55 12.03 -3.24 24.37
C PHE A 55 13.24 -2.37 24.78
N PRO A 56 13.79 -2.58 25.99
CA PRO A 56 15.06 -2.01 26.42
C PRO A 56 16.18 -2.28 25.39
N PRO A 57 17.13 -1.34 25.16
CA PRO A 57 18.17 -1.47 24.13
C PRO A 57 18.97 -2.77 24.16
N ASP A 58 19.24 -3.29 25.35
CA ASP A 58 19.99 -4.52 25.62
C ASP A 58 19.22 -5.81 25.27
N GLN A 59 17.89 -5.74 25.14
CA GLN A 59 17.02 -6.90 24.84
C GLN A 59 16.59 -6.96 23.38
N ARG A 60 16.84 -5.91 22.59
CA ARG A 60 16.30 -5.78 21.23
C ARG A 60 16.82 -6.84 20.28
N GLU A 61 18.12 -7.13 20.35
CA GLU A 61 18.75 -8.06 19.41
C GLU A 61 18.30 -9.49 19.69
N GLU A 62 18.31 -9.90 20.96
CA GLU A 62 17.82 -11.22 21.38
C GLU A 62 16.36 -11.43 20.94
N PHE A 63 15.48 -10.42 21.14
CA PHE A 63 14.10 -10.49 20.67
C PHE A 63 14.02 -10.67 19.15
N ARG A 64 14.78 -9.88 18.37
CA ARG A 64 14.79 -9.98 16.89
C ARG A 64 15.22 -11.36 16.44
N GLU A 65 16.30 -11.90 17.00
CA GLU A 65 16.81 -13.23 16.66
C GLU A 65 15.79 -14.33 16.98
N LEU A 66 15.20 -14.30 18.18
CA LEU A 66 14.20 -15.28 18.58
C LEU A 66 12.95 -15.21 17.69
N LEU A 67 12.45 -14.02 17.40
CA LEU A 67 11.28 -13.86 16.54
C LEU A 67 11.55 -14.41 15.13
N LEU A 68 12.67 -14.01 14.51
CA LEU A 68 13.02 -14.46 13.17
C LEU A 68 13.31 -15.97 13.09
N LYS A 69 13.83 -16.56 14.17
CA LYS A 69 14.04 -18.00 14.28
C LYS A 69 12.74 -18.80 14.36
N HIS A 70 11.71 -18.26 15.01
CA HIS A 70 10.47 -18.98 15.30
C HIS A 70 9.35 -18.71 14.29
N VAL A 71 9.43 -17.64 13.51
CA VAL A 71 8.46 -17.38 12.44
C VAL A 71 8.70 -18.36 11.28
N ASN A 72 7.62 -19.02 10.85
CA ASN A 72 7.65 -19.84 9.65
C ASN A 72 7.42 -18.97 8.40
N ILE A 73 8.52 -18.58 7.74
CA ILE A 73 8.49 -17.74 6.53
C ILE A 73 7.75 -18.41 5.37
N ASN A 74 7.80 -19.75 5.26
CA ASN A 74 7.10 -20.46 4.18
C ASN A 74 5.58 -20.36 4.36
N THR A 75 5.10 -20.59 5.58
CA THR A 75 3.67 -20.45 5.91
C THR A 75 3.17 -19.03 5.66
N LEU A 76 3.97 -18.01 6.02
CA LEU A 76 3.63 -16.61 5.74
C LEU A 76 3.59 -16.36 4.23
N SER A 77 4.59 -16.83 3.49
CA SER A 77 4.69 -16.66 2.03
C SER A 77 3.49 -17.28 1.30
N ASP A 78 3.10 -18.48 1.69
CA ASP A 78 1.93 -19.15 1.11
C ASP A 78 0.64 -18.40 1.43
N ALA A 79 0.45 -17.94 2.66
CA ALA A 79 -0.71 -17.15 3.06
C ALA A 79 -0.79 -15.83 2.26
N MET A 80 0.34 -15.14 2.09
CA MET A 80 0.44 -13.92 1.29
C MET A 80 0.05 -14.19 -0.17
N LYS A 81 0.61 -15.25 -0.78
CA LYS A 81 0.31 -15.61 -2.18
C LYS A 81 -1.17 -15.93 -2.36
N VAL A 82 -1.75 -16.74 -1.47
CA VAL A 82 -3.18 -17.09 -1.51
C VAL A 82 -4.05 -15.83 -1.38
N ALA A 83 -3.74 -14.95 -0.43
CA ALA A 83 -4.48 -13.70 -0.24
C ALA A 83 -4.41 -12.82 -1.49
N MET A 84 -3.23 -12.70 -2.11
CA MET A 84 -3.05 -11.91 -3.33
C MET A 84 -3.84 -12.45 -4.51
N VAL A 85 -3.77 -13.75 -4.78
CA VAL A 85 -4.49 -14.39 -5.89
C VAL A 85 -6.01 -14.26 -5.73
N ASN A 86 -6.50 -14.24 -4.49
CA ASN A 86 -7.92 -14.08 -4.19
C ASN A 86 -8.40 -12.62 -4.28
N ALA A 87 -7.55 -11.66 -3.90
CA ALA A 87 -7.94 -10.26 -3.78
C ALA A 87 -7.73 -9.45 -5.06
N PHE A 88 -6.73 -9.79 -5.87
CA PHE A 88 -6.31 -8.99 -7.02
C PHE A 88 -6.45 -9.75 -8.33
N THR A 89 -6.67 -8.99 -9.39
CA THR A 89 -6.61 -9.45 -10.78
C THR A 89 -5.17 -9.63 -11.26
N ALA A 90 -4.98 -10.34 -12.37
CA ALA A 90 -3.66 -10.52 -12.97
C ALA A 90 -2.98 -9.18 -13.34
N ASP A 91 -3.74 -8.24 -13.89
CA ASP A 91 -3.22 -6.92 -14.29
C ASP A 91 -2.82 -6.06 -13.09
N GLU A 92 -3.60 -6.08 -12.00
CA GLU A 92 -3.24 -5.35 -10.77
C GLU A 92 -1.94 -5.87 -10.17
N LEU A 93 -1.78 -7.21 -10.10
CA LEU A 93 -0.56 -7.83 -9.61
C LEU A 93 0.63 -7.54 -10.54
N ALA A 94 0.42 -7.54 -11.86
CA ALA A 94 1.45 -7.18 -12.83
C ALA A 94 1.89 -5.72 -12.64
N ALA A 95 0.93 -4.80 -12.49
CA ALA A 95 1.21 -3.39 -12.27
C ALA A 95 1.97 -3.14 -10.96
N LEU A 96 1.60 -3.83 -9.88
CA LEU A 96 2.32 -3.79 -8.61
C LEU A 96 3.75 -4.31 -8.77
N ALA A 97 3.93 -5.47 -9.39
CA ALA A 97 5.25 -6.05 -9.63
C ALA A 97 6.13 -5.10 -10.48
N ASP A 98 5.59 -4.54 -11.56
CA ASP A 98 6.31 -3.62 -12.45
C ASP A 98 6.67 -2.30 -11.75
N PHE A 99 5.81 -1.81 -10.86
CA PHE A 99 6.09 -0.63 -10.07
C PHE A 99 7.22 -0.89 -9.09
N TYR A 100 7.11 -1.91 -8.24
CA TYR A 100 8.07 -2.19 -7.17
C TYR A 100 9.41 -2.76 -7.66
N ALA A 101 9.46 -3.33 -8.87
CA ALA A 101 10.71 -3.72 -9.51
C ALA A 101 11.61 -2.52 -9.89
N LYS A 102 11.05 -1.30 -9.98
CA LYS A 102 11.83 -0.12 -10.35
C LYS A 102 12.69 0.35 -9.17
N PRO A 103 14.01 0.55 -9.36
CA PRO A 103 14.88 1.05 -8.29
C PRO A 103 14.41 2.38 -7.70
N ILE A 104 13.86 3.26 -8.55
CA ILE A 104 13.30 4.55 -8.12
C ILE A 104 12.06 4.38 -7.23
N ALA A 105 11.20 3.39 -7.52
CA ALA A 105 10.03 3.11 -6.71
C ALA A 105 10.44 2.57 -5.34
N LYS A 106 11.40 1.62 -5.28
CA LYS A 106 11.95 1.12 -4.01
C LYS A 106 12.53 2.26 -3.17
N SER A 107 13.34 3.13 -3.78
CA SER A 107 13.91 4.30 -3.09
C SER A 107 12.84 5.29 -2.61
N ALA A 108 11.81 5.56 -3.41
CA ALA A 108 10.72 6.45 -3.03
C ALA A 108 9.93 5.89 -1.83
N MET A 109 9.61 4.59 -1.85
CA MET A 109 8.84 3.94 -0.80
C MET A 109 9.59 3.87 0.53
N GLN A 110 10.92 3.70 0.51
CA GLN A 110 11.75 3.80 1.73
C GLN A 110 11.69 5.19 2.40
N LYS A 111 11.47 6.26 1.62
CA LYS A 111 11.36 7.63 2.14
C LYS A 111 9.97 7.95 2.68
N PHE A 112 8.96 7.14 2.38
CA PHE A 112 7.60 7.40 2.81
C PHE A 112 7.47 7.39 4.35
N GLY A 113 8.24 6.54 5.03
CA GLY A 113 8.31 6.55 6.50
C GLY A 113 8.87 7.85 7.08
N VAL A 114 9.94 8.39 6.49
CA VAL A 114 10.53 9.69 6.90
C VAL A 114 9.56 10.84 6.61
N TYR A 115 8.97 10.85 5.41
CA TYR A 115 7.93 11.80 5.03
C TYR A 115 6.76 11.78 6.03
N MET A 116 6.26 10.60 6.40
CA MET A 116 5.19 10.48 7.39
C MET A 116 5.65 10.93 8.77
N ALA A 117 6.88 10.64 9.19
CA ALA A 117 7.40 11.12 10.49
C ALA A 117 7.42 12.66 10.59
N GLU A 118 7.64 13.36 9.47
CA GLU A 118 7.57 14.82 9.40
C GLU A 118 6.12 15.34 9.38
N VAL A 119 5.20 14.63 8.72
CA VAL A 119 3.80 15.05 8.56
C VAL A 119 2.95 14.73 9.79
N MET A 120 3.19 13.62 10.49
CA MET A 120 2.34 13.15 11.60
C MET A 120 2.19 14.15 12.76
N PRO A 121 3.23 14.88 13.22
CA PRO A 121 3.06 15.91 14.25
C PRO A 121 2.09 17.02 13.85
N VAL A 122 2.10 17.43 12.57
CA VAL A 122 1.18 18.45 12.04
C VAL A 122 -0.24 17.91 12.01
N VAL A 123 -0.44 16.66 11.57
CA VAL A 123 -1.76 16.01 11.61
C VAL A 123 -2.29 15.95 13.03
N GLN A 124 -1.47 15.54 14.00
CA GLN A 124 -1.87 15.48 15.42
C GLN A 124 -2.26 16.85 15.96
N ALA A 125 -1.47 17.89 15.69
CA ALA A 125 -1.78 19.25 16.11
C ALA A 125 -3.11 19.75 15.51
N GLU A 126 -3.34 19.47 14.22
CA GLU A 126 -4.56 19.89 13.54
C GLU A 126 -5.81 19.16 14.03
N VAL A 127 -5.70 17.86 14.33
CA VAL A 127 -6.80 17.10 14.95
C VAL A 127 -7.12 17.65 16.34
N LEU A 128 -6.11 17.93 17.17
CA LEU A 128 -6.32 18.53 18.50
C LEU A 128 -6.99 19.92 18.40
N ARG A 129 -6.53 20.75 17.46
CA ARG A 129 -7.15 22.05 17.19
C ARG A 129 -8.62 21.91 16.79
N ALA A 130 -8.92 20.98 15.87
CA ALA A 130 -10.29 20.72 15.42
C ALA A 130 -11.19 20.24 16.57
N VAL A 131 -10.71 19.37 17.45
CA VAL A 131 -11.44 18.94 18.65
C VAL A 131 -11.74 20.13 19.57
N GLY A 132 -10.76 21.01 19.80
CA GLY A 132 -10.97 22.23 20.60
C GLY A 132 -12.05 23.16 20.03
N GLU A 133 -12.07 23.36 18.71
CA GLU A 133 -13.12 24.15 18.05
C GLU A 133 -14.51 23.49 18.20
N MET A 134 -14.59 22.16 18.05
CA MET A 134 -15.84 21.42 18.26
C MET A 134 -16.37 21.57 19.69
N GLU A 135 -15.49 21.52 20.70
CA GLU A 135 -15.88 21.72 22.10
C GLU A 135 -16.37 23.14 22.36
N LYS A 136 -15.69 24.13 21.79
CA LYS A 136 -16.10 25.54 21.87
C LYS A 136 -17.47 25.77 21.24
N GLU A 137 -17.72 25.23 20.05
CA GLU A 137 -19.00 25.33 19.36
C GLU A 137 -20.13 24.68 20.18
N LYS A 138 -19.89 23.49 20.75
CA LYS A 138 -20.84 22.82 21.66
C LYS A 138 -21.15 23.68 22.89
N ALA A 139 -20.13 24.27 23.51
CA ALA A 139 -20.32 25.15 24.67
C ALA A 139 -21.13 26.41 24.32
N GLU A 140 -20.85 27.04 23.18
CA GLU A 140 -21.60 28.19 22.70
C GLU A 140 -23.05 27.85 22.38
N LYS A 141 -23.32 26.68 21.80
CA LYS A 141 -24.67 26.19 21.56
C LYS A 141 -25.43 25.97 22.86
N ASN A 142 -24.80 25.33 23.85
CA ASN A 142 -25.41 25.08 25.16
C ASN A 142 -25.73 26.39 25.90
N ARG A 143 -24.88 27.41 25.78
CA ARG A 143 -25.12 28.76 26.35
C ARG A 143 -26.32 29.48 25.71
N LYS A 144 -26.69 29.13 24.47
CA LYS A 144 -27.80 29.75 23.72
C LYS A 144 -29.15 29.04 23.91
N ILE A 145 -29.19 27.91 24.62
CA ILE A 145 -30.44 27.26 25.02
C ILE A 145 -30.94 27.99 26.29
N PRO A 146 -32.08 28.70 26.27
CA PRO A 146 -32.58 29.37 27.46
C PRO A 146 -32.98 28.33 28.51
N ASP A 147 -32.75 28.63 29.79
CA ASP A 147 -33.38 27.87 30.88
C ASP A 147 -34.90 27.97 30.70
N ILE A 148 -35.53 26.83 30.43
CA ILE A 148 -36.98 26.72 30.42
C ILE A 148 -37.37 26.49 31.89
N GLU A 149 -37.80 27.58 32.56
CA GLU A 149 -38.52 27.51 33.84
C GLU A 149 -39.89 26.85 33.68
#